data_AF-A0A7J6DQE5-F1
#
_entry.id   AF-A0A7J6DQE5-F1
#
_cell.length_a   1.000
_cell.length_b   1.000
_cell.length_c   1.000
_cell.angle_alpha   90.00
_cell.angle_beta   90.00
_cell.angle_gamma   90.00
#
_symmetry.space_group_name_H-M   'P 1'
#
loop_
_entity.id
_entity.type
_entity.pdbx_description
1 polymer ?
#
loop_
_entity_poly.entity_id
_entity_poly.type
_entity_poly.pdbx_seq_one_letter_code
_entity_poly.pdbx_strand_id
1 'polypeptide(L)'
;MASTPVTVDHDDPKNPLLPVITDHPIQRPAESFQFSLQSILTPKNVFILLGPLLCAVICLCVKLDGPTSSRNMLAVLAWIFVWWMTEAVPMPITSMAPLFLFPLFGICSSDDVAHSYMDDVIALVLGSFILALAVEHYNIHRRLALNVLQKLIVNYSNMLRGDPVEMDRQH
;
A
#
# COMPACT_ATOMS: atom_id res chain seq x y z
N MET A 1 -27.66 55.08 -33.76
CA MET A 1 -26.47 54.27 -33.42
C MET A 1 -26.90 52.82 -33.44
N ALA A 2 -26.59 52.12 -34.53
CA ALA A 2 -26.99 50.74 -34.77
C ALA A 2 -25.71 49.91 -34.96
N SER A 3 -25.54 48.89 -34.12
CA SER A 3 -24.53 47.82 -34.26
C SER A 3 -25.15 46.54 -33.66
N THR A 4 -26.03 45.89 -34.43
CA THR A 4 -25.89 44.55 -35.02
C THR A 4 -25.85 43.38 -34.02
N PRO A 5 -26.80 42.42 -34.12
CA PRO A 5 -26.72 41.16 -33.38
C PRO A 5 -25.62 40.28 -33.98
N VAL A 6 -24.83 39.63 -33.13
CA VAL A 6 -23.85 38.63 -33.58
C VAL A 6 -24.61 37.40 -34.06
N THR A 7 -24.80 37.33 -35.38
CA THR A 7 -25.22 36.13 -36.09
C THR A 7 -24.10 35.10 -36.00
N VAL A 8 -24.33 34.03 -35.24
CA VAL A 8 -23.47 32.85 -35.28
C VAL A 8 -23.77 32.14 -36.59
N ASP A 9 -22.93 32.41 -37.59
CA ASP A 9 -22.96 31.78 -38.90
C ASP A 9 -22.68 30.28 -38.74
N HIS A 10 -23.57 29.44 -39.27
CA HIS A 10 -23.56 27.98 -39.05
C HIS A 10 -22.88 27.22 -40.21
N ASP A 11 -22.03 27.87 -41.00
CA ASP A 11 -21.37 27.25 -42.16
C ASP A 11 -19.87 27.55 -42.22
N ASP A 12 -19.13 27.22 -41.15
CA ASP A 12 -17.66 27.13 -41.21
C ASP A 12 -17.22 25.65 -41.22
N PRO A 13 -16.85 25.08 -42.39
CA PRO A 13 -16.43 23.68 -42.52
C PRO A 13 -15.05 23.38 -41.91
N LYS A 14 -14.42 24.35 -41.22
CA LYS A 14 -13.10 24.21 -40.59
C LYS A 14 -13.13 24.05 -39.07
N ASN A 15 -14.30 24.00 -38.46
CA ASN A 15 -14.46 23.49 -37.10
C ASN A 15 -15.04 22.08 -37.18
N PRO A 16 -14.23 21.03 -37.47
CA PRO A 16 -14.67 19.68 -37.16
C PRO A 16 -14.96 19.68 -35.65
N LEU A 17 -16.20 19.34 -35.31
CA LEU A 17 -16.70 19.19 -33.95
C LEU A 17 -15.80 18.24 -33.19
N LEU A 18 -14.69 18.75 -32.64
CA LEU A 18 -13.94 18.05 -31.64
C LEU A 18 -14.92 17.84 -30.49
N PRO A 19 -15.08 16.61 -29.97
CA PRO A 19 -15.48 16.49 -28.59
C PRO A 19 -14.41 17.28 -27.84
N VAL A 20 -14.80 18.42 -27.29
CA VAL A 20 -14.04 19.05 -26.22
C VAL A 20 -13.84 17.92 -25.22
N ILE A 21 -12.65 17.33 -25.24
CA ILE A 21 -12.14 16.59 -24.10
C ILE A 21 -12.02 17.71 -23.07
N THR A 22 -13.14 18.01 -22.44
CA THR A 22 -13.18 18.69 -21.17
C THR A 22 -12.20 17.88 -20.36
N ASP A 23 -11.08 18.51 -20.01
CA ASP A 23 -10.08 17.95 -19.15
C ASP A 23 -10.84 17.30 -17.99
N HIS A 24 -11.05 15.98 -18.07
CA HIS A 24 -11.43 15.24 -16.90
C HIS A 24 -10.21 15.49 -16.01
N PRO A 25 -10.35 16.22 -14.89
CA PRO A 25 -9.28 16.20 -13.93
C PRO A 25 -9.06 14.71 -13.69
N ILE A 26 -7.86 14.23 -14.00
CA ILE A 26 -7.43 12.93 -13.51
C ILE A 26 -7.51 13.11 -12.01
N GLN A 27 -8.67 12.75 -11.45
CA GLN A 27 -8.91 12.55 -10.05
C GLN A 27 -7.92 11.43 -9.72
N ARG A 28 -6.71 11.82 -9.34
CA ARG A 28 -5.87 10.95 -8.53
C ARG A 28 -6.72 10.75 -7.29
N PRO A 29 -7.17 9.54 -6.96
CA PRO A 29 -7.52 9.29 -5.58
C PRO A 29 -6.19 9.44 -4.85
N ALA A 30 -5.90 10.66 -4.39
CA ALA A 30 -5.08 10.81 -3.23
C ALA A 30 -5.86 10.06 -2.17
N GLU A 31 -5.50 8.80 -1.97
CA GLU A 31 -5.92 7.93 -0.88
C GLU A 31 -5.78 8.76 0.38
N SER A 32 -6.88 9.42 0.71
CA SER A 32 -6.94 10.32 1.83
C SER A 32 -6.88 9.38 3.01
N PHE A 33 -5.71 9.33 3.65
CA PHE A 33 -5.53 8.74 4.97
C PHE A 33 -6.32 9.61 5.95
N GLN A 34 -7.64 9.59 5.80
CA GLN A 34 -8.65 10.19 6.64
C GLN A 34 -8.67 9.30 7.88
N PHE A 35 -7.61 9.44 8.68
CA PHE A 35 -7.54 8.92 10.01
C PHE A 35 -8.62 9.65 10.80
N SER A 36 -9.84 9.13 10.73
CA SER A 36 -11.02 9.71 11.37
C SER A 36 -10.88 9.55 12.87
N LEU A 37 -10.25 10.55 13.51
CA LEU A 37 -10.11 10.66 14.96
C LEU A 37 -11.46 10.85 15.67
N GLN A 38 -12.57 10.94 14.94
CA GLN A 38 -13.90 11.15 15.53
C GLN A 38 -14.62 9.87 15.96
N SER A 39 -14.03 8.68 15.77
CA SER A 39 -14.61 7.40 16.22
C SER A 39 -13.94 6.86 17.50
N ILE A 40 -13.53 7.75 18.41
CA ILE A 40 -12.93 7.37 19.71
C ILE A 40 -13.99 6.93 20.74
N LEU A 41 -15.29 6.97 20.45
CA LEU A 41 -16.35 6.52 21.37
C LEU A 41 -17.43 5.67 20.67
N THR A 42 -17.09 4.41 20.40
CA THR A 42 -18.03 3.36 19.96
C THR A 42 -17.56 2.02 20.56
N PRO A 43 -18.31 0.89 20.52
CA PRO A 43 -18.04 -0.34 21.29
C PRO A 43 -16.68 -1.02 20.99
N LYS A 44 -15.93 -0.52 20.00
CA LYS A 44 -14.51 -0.81 19.78
C LYS A 44 -13.61 -0.48 20.98
N ASN A 45 -13.98 0.48 21.84
CA ASN A 45 -13.23 0.80 23.06
C ASN A 45 -13.20 -0.34 24.08
N VAL A 46 -14.21 -1.24 24.07
CA VAL A 46 -14.23 -2.41 24.95
C VAL A 46 -13.05 -3.33 24.63
N PHE A 47 -12.70 -3.48 23.37
CA PHE A 47 -11.56 -4.28 22.95
C PHE A 47 -10.21 -3.60 23.22
N ILE A 48 -10.16 -2.27 23.21
CA ILE A 48 -8.96 -1.52 23.61
C ILE A 48 -8.72 -1.62 25.12
N LEU A 49 -9.79 -1.65 25.92
CA LEU A 49 -9.75 -1.86 27.37
C LEU A 49 -9.44 -3.33 27.72
N LEU A 50 -9.80 -4.27 26.84
CA LEU A 50 -9.50 -5.70 27.00
C LEU A 50 -7.99 -5.96 27.05
N GLY A 51 -7.17 -5.18 26.34
CA GLY A 51 -5.70 -5.27 26.39
C GLY A 51 -5.12 -5.08 27.79
N PRO A 52 -5.27 -3.89 28.41
CA PRO A 52 -4.80 -3.63 29.76
C PRO A 52 -5.50 -4.49 30.81
N LEU A 53 -6.78 -4.82 30.61
CA LEU A 53 -7.50 -5.77 31.47
C LEU A 53 -6.82 -7.15 31.45
N LEU A 54 -6.50 -7.69 30.27
CA LEU A 54 -5.88 -9.00 30.15
C LEU A 54 -4.44 -8.98 30.70
N CYS A 55 -3.70 -7.91 30.43
CA CYS A 55 -2.37 -7.73 31.02
C CYS A 55 -2.43 -7.65 32.54
N ALA A 56 -3.39 -6.92 33.09
CA ALA A 56 -3.61 -6.86 34.53
C ALA A 56 -3.98 -8.24 35.07
N VAL A 57 -4.88 -8.98 34.41
CA VAL A 57 -5.26 -10.35 34.78
C VAL A 57 -4.06 -11.30 34.74
N ILE A 58 -3.20 -11.24 33.73
CA ILE A 58 -2.00 -12.08 33.63
C ILE A 58 -0.96 -11.66 34.68
N CYS A 59 -0.77 -10.36 34.90
CA CYS A 59 0.05 -9.80 35.98
C CYS A 59 -0.52 -10.04 37.39
N LEU A 60 -1.72 -10.60 37.53
CA LEU A 60 -2.32 -10.98 38.82
C LEU A 60 -2.38 -12.51 38.98
N CYS A 61 -2.77 -13.24 37.93
CA CYS A 61 -2.93 -14.70 37.92
C CYS A 61 -1.61 -15.46 37.73
N VAL A 62 -0.66 -14.95 36.94
CA VAL A 62 0.60 -15.68 36.65
C VAL A 62 1.67 -15.35 37.68
N LYS A 63 1.60 -15.97 38.86
CA LYS A 63 2.70 -15.92 39.83
C LYS A 63 3.79 -16.89 39.38
N LEU A 64 4.65 -16.43 38.47
CA LEU A 64 5.85 -17.18 38.10
C LEU A 64 6.87 -17.02 39.24
N ASP A 65 7.25 -18.11 39.90
CA ASP A 65 8.32 -18.17 40.94
C ASP A 65 9.74 -17.86 40.38
N GLY A 66 9.84 -17.18 39.24
CA GLY A 66 11.07 -16.85 38.53
C GLY A 66 11.33 -15.35 38.41
N PRO A 67 12.34 -14.93 37.63
CA PRO A 67 12.66 -13.51 37.43
C PRO A 67 11.47 -12.75 36.82
N THR A 68 11.17 -11.58 37.37
CA THR A 68 10.00 -10.75 37.02
C THR A 68 9.93 -10.40 35.52
N SER A 69 11.07 -10.38 34.83
CA SER A 69 11.16 -10.09 33.39
C SER A 69 10.44 -11.11 32.50
N SER A 70 10.45 -12.41 32.86
CA SER A 70 9.82 -13.46 32.03
C SER A 70 8.29 -13.38 32.09
N ARG A 71 7.75 -13.06 33.26
CA ARG A 71 6.32 -12.81 33.48
C ARG A 71 5.85 -11.61 32.65
N ASN A 72 6.60 -10.52 32.67
CA ASN A 72 6.25 -9.31 31.93
C ASN A 72 6.27 -9.56 30.41
N MET A 73 7.25 -10.31 29.92
CA MET A 73 7.31 -10.68 28.50
C MET A 73 6.11 -11.54 28.07
N LEU A 74 5.73 -12.54 28.87
CA LEU A 74 4.53 -13.35 28.61
C LEU A 74 3.25 -12.51 28.62
N ALA A 75 3.12 -11.57 29.56
CA ALA A 75 1.95 -10.69 29.65
C ALA A 75 1.82 -9.81 28.39
N VAL A 76 2.93 -9.23 27.92
CA VAL A 76 2.95 -8.43 26.69
C VAL A 76 2.63 -9.29 25.46
N LEU A 77 3.23 -10.48 25.34
CA LEU A 77 2.94 -11.41 24.24
C LEU A 77 1.47 -11.81 24.18
N ALA A 78 0.87 -12.16 25.33
CA ALA A 78 -0.53 -12.52 25.42
C ALA A 78 -1.45 -11.33 25.10
N TRP A 79 -1.09 -10.11 25.54
CA TRP A 79 -1.79 -8.89 25.15
C TRP A 79 -1.81 -8.74 23.62
N ILE A 80 -0.64 -8.78 22.98
CA ILE A 80 -0.52 -8.63 21.52
C ILE A 80 -1.28 -9.74 20.80
N PHE A 81 -1.18 -10.98 21.27
CA PHE A 81 -1.88 -12.13 20.70
C PHE A 81 -3.39 -11.94 20.71
N VAL A 82 -3.96 -11.45 21.81
CA VAL A 82 -5.39 -11.17 21.88
C VAL A 82 -5.78 -10.01 20.99
N TRP A 83 -4.97 -8.95 20.89
CA TRP A 83 -5.21 -7.87 19.92
C TRP A 83 -5.16 -8.35 18.47
N TRP A 84 -4.32 -9.32 18.15
CA TRP A 84 -4.32 -9.99 16.86
C TRP A 84 -5.59 -10.82 16.63
N MET A 85 -5.97 -11.68 17.57
CA MET A 85 -7.12 -12.57 17.41
C MET A 85 -8.47 -11.83 17.44
N THR A 86 -8.55 -10.69 18.11
CA THR A 86 -9.80 -9.92 18.25
C THR A 86 -9.97 -8.87 17.14
N GLU A 87 -8.97 -8.67 16.27
CA GLU A 87 -8.93 -7.60 15.25
C GLU A 87 -9.40 -6.22 15.79
N ALA A 88 -9.18 -6.01 17.09
CA ALA A 88 -9.69 -4.87 17.84
C ALA A 88 -9.12 -3.53 17.34
N VAL A 89 -7.90 -3.60 16.82
CA VAL A 89 -7.06 -2.47 16.44
C VAL A 89 -6.53 -2.73 15.03
N PRO A 90 -6.42 -1.71 14.16
CA PRO A 90 -5.76 -1.82 12.87
C PRO A 90 -4.43 -2.57 12.98
N MET A 91 -4.20 -3.55 12.09
CA MET A 91 -2.98 -4.36 12.05
C MET A 91 -1.66 -3.58 12.22
N PRO A 92 -1.49 -2.37 11.61
CA PRO A 92 -0.28 -1.58 11.79
C PRO A 92 -0.01 -1.16 13.25
N ILE A 93 -1.07 -0.89 14.03
CA ILE A 93 -0.93 -0.44 15.41
C ILE A 93 -0.59 -1.63 16.31
N THR A 94 -1.19 -2.80 16.05
CA THR A 94 -0.88 -4.03 16.79
C THR A 94 0.58 -4.45 16.56
N SER A 95 1.11 -4.31 15.34
CA SER A 95 2.53 -4.58 15.07
C SER A 95 3.48 -3.58 15.75
N MET A 96 3.03 -2.35 16.01
CA MET A 96 3.81 -1.35 16.76
C MET A 96 3.72 -1.51 18.28
N ALA A 97 2.77 -2.33 18.78
CA ALA A 97 2.58 -2.52 20.22
C ALA A 97 3.85 -2.96 20.98
N PRO A 98 4.68 -3.91 20.50
CA PRO A 98 5.91 -4.31 21.21
C PRO A 98 6.87 -3.14 21.45
N LEU A 99 6.92 -2.19 20.51
CA LEU A 99 7.82 -1.04 20.57
C LEU A 99 7.55 -0.15 21.79
N PHE A 100 6.27 -0.04 22.19
CA PHE A 100 5.87 0.74 23.36
C PHE A 100 5.79 -0.12 24.63
N LEU A 101 5.28 -1.35 24.53
CA LEU A 101 5.04 -2.20 25.68
C LEU A 101 6.36 -2.71 26.29
N PHE A 102 7.36 -3.06 25.49
CA PHE A 102 8.64 -3.57 26.02
C PHE A 102 9.39 -2.58 26.92
N PRO A 103 9.59 -1.29 26.54
CA PRO A 103 10.20 -0.31 27.43
C PRO A 103 9.28 0.07 28.60
N LEU A 104 7.96 0.09 28.41
CA LEU A 104 7.01 0.42 29.48
C LEU A 104 7.01 -0.60 30.63
N PHE A 105 7.16 -1.89 30.30
CA PHE A 105 7.27 -2.97 31.28
C PHE A 105 8.72 -3.24 31.74
N GLY A 106 9.69 -2.43 31.30
CA GLY A 106 11.09 -2.52 31.69
C GLY A 106 11.79 -3.80 31.23
N ILE A 107 11.35 -4.38 30.10
CA ILE A 107 11.87 -5.65 29.58
C ILE A 107 13.15 -5.40 28.76
N CYS A 108 13.14 -4.38 27.90
CA CYS A 108 14.27 -3.94 27.06
C CYS A 108 14.32 -2.41 26.98
N SER A 109 15.49 -1.84 26.69
CA SER A 109 15.62 -0.40 26.45
C SER A 109 14.88 0.01 25.17
N SER A 110 14.36 1.23 25.12
CA SER A 110 13.69 1.77 23.93
C SER A 110 14.60 1.72 22.69
N ASP A 111 15.90 1.96 22.87
CA ASP A 111 16.88 1.94 21.78
C ASP A 111 17.08 0.53 21.21
N ASP A 112 17.15 -0.49 22.07
CA ASP A 112 17.33 -1.89 21.64
C ASP A 112 16.11 -2.40 20.87
N VAL A 113 14.92 -2.03 21.33
CA VAL A 113 13.66 -2.40 20.66
C VAL A 113 13.51 -1.67 19.34
N ALA A 114 13.88 -0.39 19.27
CA ALA A 114 13.89 0.38 18.03
C ALA A 114 14.89 -0.20 17.01
N HIS A 115 16.08 -0.60 17.44
CA HIS A 115 17.06 -1.26 16.58
C HIS A 115 16.53 -2.59 16.03
N SER A 116 15.82 -3.37 16.84
CA SER A 116 15.22 -4.63 16.39
C SER A 116 14.06 -4.42 15.39
N TYR A 117 13.38 -3.27 15.47
CA TYR A 117 12.26 -2.92 14.59
C TYR A 117 12.71 -2.29 13.25
N MET A 118 13.94 -1.76 13.20
CA MET A 118 14.54 -1.14 12.01
C MET A 118 15.72 -1.96 11.49
N ASP A 119 15.52 -3.27 11.42
CA ASP A 119 16.49 -4.18 10.81
C ASP A 119 16.58 -3.96 9.29
N ASP A 120 17.75 -4.27 8.71
CA ASP A 120 18.02 -4.14 7.27
C ASP A 120 16.93 -4.83 6.42
N VAL A 121 16.42 -5.98 6.87
CA VAL A 121 15.36 -6.71 6.17
C VAL A 121 14.07 -5.87 6.07
N ILE A 122 13.69 -5.19 7.15
CA ILE A 122 12.48 -4.35 7.18
C ILE A 122 12.67 -3.12 6.30
N ALA A 123 13.86 -2.51 6.34
CA ALA A 123 14.22 -1.40 5.46
C ALA A 123 14.17 -1.80 3.98
N LEU A 124 14.65 -2.99 3.62
CA LEU A 124 14.56 -3.54 2.26
C LEU A 124 13.12 -3.76 1.82
N VAL A 125 12.27 -4.30 2.69
CA VAL A 125 10.84 -4.51 2.40
C VAL A 125 10.14 -3.15 2.18
N LEU A 126 10.34 -2.18 3.05
CA LEU A 126 9.81 -0.82 2.87
C LEU A 126 10.34 -0.17 1.58
N GLY A 127 11.63 -0.32 1.31
CA GLY A 127 12.25 0.12 0.06
C GLY A 127 11.64 -0.53 -1.17
N SER A 128 11.30 -1.82 -1.11
CA SER A 128 10.63 -2.54 -2.19
C SER A 128 9.23 -2.01 -2.49
N PHE A 129 8.47 -1.64 -1.46
CA PHE A 129 7.15 -1.04 -1.62
C PHE A 129 7.25 0.35 -2.24
N ILE A 130 8.18 1.17 -1.76
CA ILE A 130 8.45 2.50 -2.32
C ILE A 130 8.87 2.37 -3.79
N LEU A 131 9.74 1.42 -4.12
CA LEU A 131 10.17 1.15 -5.49
C LEU A 131 9.00 0.68 -6.38
N ALA A 132 8.15 -0.22 -5.88
CA ALA A 132 6.97 -0.68 -6.59
C ALA A 132 6.01 0.47 -6.91
N LEU A 133 5.74 1.34 -5.92
CA LEU A 133 4.91 2.53 -6.10
C LEU A 133 5.54 3.53 -7.08
N ALA A 134 6.86 3.71 -7.05
CA ALA A 134 7.55 4.53 -8.04
C ALA A 134 7.37 3.96 -9.46
N VAL A 135 7.59 2.65 -9.63
CA VAL A 135 7.41 1.97 -10.93
C VAL A 135 5.97 2.06 -11.44
N GLU A 136 4.99 1.97 -10.55
CA GLU A 136 3.57 2.18 -10.85
C GLU A 136 3.32 3.62 -11.32
N HIS A 137 3.80 4.61 -10.56
CA HIS A 137 3.62 6.03 -10.88
C HIS A 137 4.21 6.40 -12.25
N TYR A 138 5.42 5.92 -12.55
CA TYR A 138 6.08 6.16 -13.84
C TYR A 138 5.55 5.28 -14.98
N ASN A 139 4.54 4.44 -14.73
CA ASN A 139 3.95 3.51 -15.69
C ASN A 139 5.00 2.71 -16.49
N ILE A 140 6.14 2.39 -15.84
CA ILE A 140 7.29 1.75 -16.51
C ILE A 140 6.89 0.38 -17.04
N HIS A 141 5.99 -0.31 -16.33
CA HIS A 141 5.39 -1.57 -16.75
C HIS A 141 4.76 -1.47 -18.16
N ARG A 142 4.07 -0.37 -18.47
CA ARG A 142 3.46 -0.15 -19.79
C ARG A 142 4.52 0.11 -20.86
N ARG A 143 5.54 0.91 -20.56
CA ARG A 143 6.65 1.16 -21.49
C ARG A 143 7.45 -0.11 -21.78
N LEU A 144 7.67 -0.95 -20.76
CA LEU A 144 8.35 -2.23 -20.89
C LEU A 144 7.53 -3.21 -21.74
N ALA A 145 6.23 -3.34 -21.48
CA ALA A 145 5.33 -4.22 -22.24
C ALA A 145 5.29 -3.84 -23.73
N LEU A 146 5.16 -2.55 -24.05
CA LEU A 146 5.14 -2.06 -25.43
C LEU A 146 6.47 -2.31 -26.16
N ASN A 147 7.61 -2.08 -25.50
CA ASN A 147 8.93 -2.32 -26.08
C ASN A 147 9.16 -3.81 -26.42
N VAL A 148 8.72 -4.72 -25.53
CA VAL A 148 8.83 -6.16 -25.76
C VAL A 148 7.91 -6.58 -26.90
N LEU A 149 6.66 -6.11 -26.91
CA LEU A 149 5.68 -6.40 -27.95
C LEU A 149 6.16 -5.95 -29.34
N GLN A 150 6.70 -4.73 -29.45
CA GLN A 150 7.23 -4.22 -30.72
C GLN A 150 8.40 -5.06 -31.24
N LYS A 151 9.35 -5.45 -30.37
CA LYS A 151 10.47 -6.32 -30.75
C LYS A 151 9.99 -7.69 -31.24
N LEU A 152 9.01 -8.26 -30.56
CA LEU A 152 8.42 -9.54 -30.94
C LEU A 152 7.75 -9.45 -32.31
N ILE A 153 6.86 -8.47 -32.52
CA ILE A 153 6.14 -8.27 -33.78
C ILE A 153 7.10 -8.11 -34.96
N VAL A 154 8.16 -7.31 -34.81
CA VAL A 154 9.18 -7.12 -35.87
C VAL A 154 9.90 -8.43 -36.17
N ASN A 155 10.26 -9.21 -35.16
CA ASN A 155 10.92 -10.51 -35.36
C ASN A 155 10.01 -11.52 -36.08
N TYR A 156 8.75 -11.64 -35.66
CA TYR A 156 7.78 -12.50 -36.34
C TYR A 156 7.55 -12.08 -37.80
N SER A 157 7.45 -10.77 -38.05
CA SER A 157 7.32 -10.25 -39.43
C SER A 157 8.55 -10.56 -40.28
N ASN A 158 9.75 -10.54 -39.71
CA ASN A 158 10.98 -10.86 -40.44
C ASN A 158 11.10 -12.36 -40.73
N MET A 159 10.63 -13.24 -39.83
CA MET A 159 10.58 -14.69 -40.09
C MET A 159 9.55 -15.04 -41.18
N LEU A 160 8.35 -14.45 -41.15
CA LEU A 160 7.34 -14.69 -42.19
C LEU A 160 7.73 -14.10 -43.55
N ARG A 161 8.58 -13.07 -43.57
CA ARG A 161 9.15 -12.50 -44.79
C ARG A 161 10.34 -13.32 -45.31
N GLY A 162 10.88 -14.23 -44.50
CA GLY A 162 12.06 -15.04 -44.81
C GLY A 162 11.81 -16.20 -45.79
N ASP A 163 10.61 -16.78 -45.84
CA ASP A 163 10.37 -17.99 -46.67
C ASP A 163 8.97 -18.02 -47.30
N PRO A 164 8.90 -17.96 -48.64
CA PRO A 164 8.14 -18.98 -49.36
C PRO A 164 8.81 -19.45 -50.67
N VAL A 165 10.15 -19.51 -50.76
CA VAL A 165 10.85 -19.89 -52.01
C VAL A 165 11.73 -21.14 -51.90
N GLU A 166 12.09 -21.60 -50.69
CA GLU A 166 12.99 -22.76 -50.56
C GLU A 166 12.27 -24.13 -50.49
N MET A 167 10.94 -24.15 -50.32
CA MET A 167 10.16 -25.40 -50.23
C MET A 167 9.76 -26.00 -51.60
N ASP A 168 10.03 -25.32 -52.71
CA ASP A 168 9.73 -25.79 -54.08
C ASP A 168 10.98 -26.28 -54.85
N ARG A 169 12.16 -26.30 -54.20
CA ARG A 169 13.42 -26.75 -54.83
C ARG A 169 13.83 -28.19 -54.43
N GLN A 170 12.93 -28.96 -53.81
CA GLN A 170 13.19 -30.33 -53.35
C GLN A 170 12.21 -31.39 -53.88
N HIS A 171 11.43 -31.08 -54.92
CA HIS A 171 10.61 -32.06 -55.65
C HIS A 171 10.86 -32.01 -57.16
#